data_AF-A0A812W6X2-F1
#
_entry.id   AF-A0A812W6X2-F1
#
_cell.length_a   1.000
_cell.length_b   1.000
_cell.length_c   1.000
_cell.angle_alpha   90.00
_cell.angle_beta   90.00
_cell.angle_gamma   90.00
#
_symmetry.space_group_name_H-M   'P 1'
#
loop_
_entity.id
_entity.type
_entity.pdbx_description
1 polymer ?
#
loop_
_entity_poly.entity_id
_entity_poly.type
_entity_poly.pdbx_seq_one_letter_code
_entity_poly.pdbx_strand_id
1 'polypeptide(L)'
;SIPEDNKVKALKNVKEYIGGGNCAKLVFDVEYEKDAPDLHTKLFAKIPFPLGGNTLSDRMASSVMQSGAEIGEINAQRLLESRLPFQVPR
;
A
#
# COMPACT_ATOMS: atom_id res chain seq x y z
N SER A 1 6.29 28.47 4.41
CA SER A 1 6.73 27.59 5.52
C SER A 1 5.55 27.28 6.42
N ILE A 2 5.43 26.03 6.87
CA ILE A 2 4.33 25.58 7.73
C ILE A 2 4.62 26.06 9.17
N PRO A 3 3.66 26.68 9.89
CA PRO A 3 3.86 27.08 11.28
C PRO A 3 4.13 25.87 12.19
N GLU A 4 5.15 25.94 13.05
CA GLU A 4 5.54 24.82 13.92
C GLU A 4 4.45 24.41 14.92
N ASP A 5 3.59 25.35 15.28
CA ASP A 5 2.48 25.14 16.22
C ASP A 5 1.15 24.84 15.53
N ASN A 6 1.14 24.61 14.21
CA ASN A 6 -0.08 24.29 13.48
C ASN A 6 -0.61 22.89 13.83
N LYS A 7 -1.93 22.74 13.85
CA LYS A 7 -2.62 21.49 14.22
C LYS A 7 -3.74 21.20 13.24
N VAL A 8 -4.08 19.93 13.14
CA VAL A 8 -5.29 19.49 12.46
C VAL A 8 -6.49 19.79 13.35
N LYS A 9 -7.40 20.60 12.85
CA LYS A 9 -8.66 20.96 13.51
C LYS A 9 -9.75 19.92 13.25
N ALA A 10 -9.87 19.47 12.00
CA ALA A 10 -10.88 18.50 11.61
C ALA A 10 -10.47 17.69 10.38
N LEU A 11 -10.98 16.46 10.31
CA LEU A 11 -10.96 15.63 9.10
C LEU A 11 -12.36 15.64 8.49
N LYS A 12 -12.45 15.87 7.18
CA LYS A 12 -13.70 15.95 6.42
C LYS A 12 -13.66 14.96 5.26
N ASN A 13 -14.84 14.60 4.74
CA ASN A 13 -15.00 13.76 3.55
C ASN A 13 -14.16 12.47 3.57
N VAL A 14 -14.03 11.86 4.75
CA VAL A 14 -13.26 10.62 4.91
C VAL A 14 -13.95 9.51 4.13
N LYS A 15 -13.26 8.99 3.11
CA LYS A 15 -13.74 7.92 2.25
C LYS A 15 -12.71 6.83 2.16
N GLU A 16 -13.14 5.59 2.31
CA GLU A 16 -12.32 4.43 1.99
C GLU A 16 -11.97 4.45 0.50
N TYR A 17 -10.71 4.16 0.19
CA TYR A 17 -10.21 4.01 -1.16
C TYR A 17 -9.98 2.52 -1.45
N ILE A 18 -10.81 1.98 -2.34
CA ILE A 18 -10.73 0.57 -2.75
C ILE A 18 -9.76 0.46 -3.92
N GLY A 19 -8.53 0.02 -3.66
CA GLY A 19 -7.50 -0.21 -4.69
C GLY A 19 -6.13 -0.62 -4.12
N GLY A 20 -5.48 -1.63 -4.71
CA GLY A 20 -4.25 -2.24 -4.20
C GLY A 20 -4.46 -3.04 -2.88
N GLY A 21 -3.83 -4.21 -2.73
CA GLY A 21 -4.21 -5.18 -1.68
C GLY A 21 -3.62 -4.99 -0.29
N ASN A 22 -2.47 -4.31 -0.13
CA ASN A 22 -1.63 -4.51 1.07
C ASN A 22 -1.96 -3.63 2.28
N CYS A 23 -3.03 -2.84 2.24
CA CYS A 23 -3.38 -1.91 3.32
C CYS A 23 -4.78 -1.35 3.11
N ALA A 24 -5.44 -1.00 4.22
CA ALA A 24 -6.58 -0.11 4.19
C ALA A 24 -6.10 1.27 3.71
N LYS A 25 -6.88 1.88 2.83
CA LYS A 25 -6.56 3.18 2.24
C LYS A 25 -7.75 4.10 2.40
N LEU A 26 -7.48 5.37 2.60
CA LEU A 26 -8.51 6.38 2.65
C LEU A 26 -8.04 7.69 2.04
N VAL A 27 -8.98 8.39 1.42
CA VAL A 27 -8.84 9.77 0.97
C VAL A 27 -9.68 10.63 1.91
N PHE A 28 -9.14 11.76 2.33
CA PHE A 28 -9.80 12.66 3.26
C PHE A 28 -9.32 14.09 3.07
N ASP A 29 -10.17 15.03 3.46
CA ASP A 29 -9.85 16.44 3.49
C ASP A 29 -9.45 16.84 4.91
N VAL A 30 -8.48 17.74 5.05
CA VAL A 30 -7.95 18.23 6.33
C VAL A 30 -8.20 19.72 6.45
N GLU A 31 -8.78 20.11 7.58
CA GLU A 31 -8.87 21.49 8.03
C GLU A 31 -7.81 21.72 9.12
N TYR A 32 -6.92 22.68 8.90
CA TYR A 32 -5.89 23.08 9.84
C TYR A 32 -6.35 24.26 10.68
N GLU A 33 -5.74 24.48 11.85
CA GLU A 33 -6.04 25.64 12.69
C GLU A 33 -5.52 26.94 12.07
N LYS A 34 -4.38 26.88 11.39
CA LYS A 34 -3.77 28.01 10.67
C LYS A 34 -3.63 27.66 9.19
N ASP A 35 -4.12 28.54 8.34
CA ASP A 35 -3.92 28.42 6.90
C ASP A 35 -2.47 28.76 6.52
N ALA A 36 -1.90 28.00 5.58
CA ALA A 36 -0.63 28.32 4.96
C ALA A 36 -0.68 27.96 3.46
N PRO A 37 0.01 28.72 2.60
CA PRO A 37 -0.01 28.49 1.15
C PRO A 37 0.53 27.12 0.74
N ASP A 38 1.43 26.54 1.53
CA ASP A 38 2.11 25.27 1.22
C ASP A 38 1.41 24.04 1.84
N LEU A 39 0.24 24.21 2.47
CA LEU A 39 -0.43 23.14 3.22
C LEU A 39 -1.44 22.39 2.35
N HIS A 40 -1.23 21.08 2.21
CA HIS A 40 -2.13 20.21 1.46
C HIS A 40 -3.42 19.94 2.24
N THR A 41 -4.56 20.22 1.63
CA THR A 41 -5.88 20.01 2.26
C THR A 41 -6.55 18.71 1.87
N LYS A 42 -6.06 18.00 0.84
CA LYS A 42 -6.55 16.68 0.44
C LYS A 42 -5.43 15.67 0.59
N LEU A 43 -5.62 14.69 1.47
CA LEU A 43 -4.61 13.70 1.81
C LEU A 43 -5.08 12.29 1.49
N PHE A 44 -4.10 11.42 1.31
CA PHE A 44 -4.28 10.00 1.11
C PHE A 44 -3.43 9.25 2.14
N ALA A 45 -4.06 8.38 2.92
CA ALA A 45 -3.36 7.57 3.92
C ALA A 45 -3.41 6.09 3.53
N LYS A 46 -2.28 5.41 3.75
CA LYS A 46 -2.17 3.94 3.76
C LYS A 46 -2.00 3.49 5.20
N ILE A 47 -2.92 2.68 5.68
CA ILE A 47 -2.89 2.11 7.03
C ILE A 47 -2.56 0.63 6.90
N PRO A 48 -1.35 0.18 7.32
CA PRO A 48 -0.99 -1.22 7.32
C PRO A 48 -1.98 -2.03 8.16
N PHE A 49 -2.36 -3.22 7.69
CA PHE A 49 -3.14 -4.12 8.52
C PHE A 49 -2.30 -4.57 9.72
N PRO A 50 -2.92 -4.71 10.92
CA PRO A 50 -2.21 -5.20 12.10
C PRO A 50 -1.64 -6.59 11.82
N LEU A 51 -0.46 -6.92 12.33
CA LEU A 51 0.16 -8.24 12.19
C LEU A 51 -0.39 -9.19 13.28
N GLY A 52 -1.57 -9.77 13.07
CA GLY A 52 -2.18 -10.66 14.07
C GLY A 52 -3.39 -11.43 13.55
N GLY A 53 -3.55 -12.69 13.98
CA GLY A 53 -4.62 -13.55 13.49
C GLY A 53 -4.48 -13.86 11.99
N ASN A 54 -5.52 -13.62 11.20
CA ASN A 54 -5.55 -13.92 9.76
C ASN A 54 -4.57 -13.10 8.90
N THR A 55 -4.02 -12.00 9.43
CA THR A 55 -3.13 -11.07 8.71
C THR A 55 -1.65 -11.28 9.04
N LEU A 56 -1.30 -12.30 9.84
CA LEU A 56 0.08 -12.65 10.23
C LEU A 56 0.97 -12.95 9.00
N SER A 57 0.37 -13.43 7.92
CA SER A 57 1.02 -13.72 6.64
C SER A 57 0.80 -12.64 5.56
N ASP A 58 0.08 -11.54 5.84
CA ASP A 58 -0.26 -10.55 4.81
C ASP A 58 0.94 -9.73 4.32
N ARG A 59 2.07 -9.82 5.02
CA ARG A 59 3.36 -9.34 4.49
C ARG A 59 3.81 -10.14 3.25
N MET A 60 3.36 -11.39 3.10
CA MET A 60 3.51 -12.23 1.90
C MET A 60 2.37 -12.04 0.90
N ALA A 61 1.22 -11.50 1.31
CA ALA A 61 0.14 -11.10 0.41
C ALA A 61 0.44 -9.76 -0.29
N SER A 62 1.70 -9.57 -0.64
CA SER A 62 2.15 -8.42 -1.42
C SER A 62 1.49 -8.46 -2.79
N SER A 63 0.61 -7.48 -3.01
CA SER A 63 -0.03 -7.08 -4.26
C SER A 63 -0.66 -8.21 -5.07
N VAL A 64 -1.71 -8.84 -4.51
CA VAL A 64 -2.47 -9.92 -5.16
C VAL A 64 -3.56 -9.41 -6.12
N MET A 65 -3.27 -8.35 -6.87
CA MET A 65 -3.75 -8.26 -8.26
C MET A 65 -2.60 -8.53 -9.26
N GLN A 66 -1.33 -8.65 -8.79
CA GLN A 66 -0.14 -8.87 -9.60
C GLN A 66 0.34 -10.33 -9.63
N SER A 67 0.02 -11.15 -8.63
CA SER A 67 0.59 -12.51 -8.53
C SER A 67 -0.03 -13.54 -9.49
N GLY A 68 -1.19 -13.25 -10.09
CA GLY A 68 -1.88 -14.22 -10.96
C GLY A 68 -1.08 -14.58 -12.23
N ALA A 69 -0.42 -13.60 -12.84
CA ALA A 69 0.46 -13.81 -14.00
C ALA A 69 1.83 -14.38 -13.59
N GLU A 70 2.34 -13.94 -12.44
CA GLU A 70 3.66 -14.33 -11.94
C GLU A 70 3.70 -15.80 -11.49
N ILE A 71 2.59 -16.39 -11.02
CA ILE A 71 2.54 -17.81 -10.64
C ILE A 71 2.86 -18.72 -11.83
N GLY A 72 2.37 -18.39 -13.04
CA GLY A 72 2.66 -19.15 -14.25
C GLY A 72 4.14 -19.11 -14.61
N GLU A 73 4.73 -17.91 -14.56
CA GLU A 73 6.15 -17.70 -14.81
C GLU A 73 7.04 -18.40 -13.77
N ILE A 74 6.73 -18.25 -12.48
CA ILE A 74 7.45 -18.92 -11.39
C ILE A 74 7.39 -20.44 -11.55
N ASN A 75 6.24 -21.00 -11.90
CA ASN A 75 6.11 -22.45 -12.11
C ASN A 75 6.87 -22.92 -13.36
N ALA A 76 6.87 -22.14 -14.44
CA ALA A 76 7.66 -22.42 -15.63
C ALA A 76 9.17 -22.37 -15.32
N GLN A 77 9.63 -21.35 -14.61
CA GLN A 77 11.02 -21.21 -14.17
C GLN A 77 11.44 -22.39 -13.27
N ARG A 78 10.63 -22.78 -12.27
CA ARG A 78 10.88 -23.96 -11.43
C ARG A 78 10.96 -25.26 -12.22
N LEU A 79 10.08 -25.45 -13.21
CA LEU A 79 10.13 -26.61 -14.09
C LEU A 79 11.42 -26.63 -14.92
N LEU A 80 11.80 -25.49 -15.47
CA LEU A 80 12.99 -25.34 -16.29
C LEU A 80 14.28 -25.54 -15.47
N GLU A 81 14.36 -25.00 -14.26
CA GLU A 81 15.46 -25.24 -13.32
C GLU A 81 15.63 -26.73 -12.99
N SER A 82 14.53 -27.47 -12.86
CA SER A 82 14.60 -28.92 -12.57
C SER A 82 15.09 -29.76 -13.76
N ARG A 83 15.05 -29.21 -14.98
CA ARG A 83 15.26 -29.94 -16.24
C ARG A 83 16.49 -29.49 -17.01
N LEU A 84 16.93 -28.25 -16.81
CA LEU A 84 18.03 -27.65 -17.55
C LEU A 84 19.30 -27.61 -16.69
N PRO A 85 20.46 -28.01 -17.22
CA PRO A 85 21.71 -28.09 -16.45
C PRO A 85 22.41 -26.72 -16.28
N PHE A 86 21.70 -25.61 -16.48
CA PHE A 86 22.23 -24.26 -16.36
C PHE A 86 21.29 -23.38 -15.52
N GLN A 87 21.88 -22.40 -14.84
CA GLN A 87 21.11 -21.50 -13.98
C GLN A 87 20.18 -20.62 -14.81
N VAL A 88 18.90 -20.62 -14.45
CA VAL A 88 17.90 -19.72 -15.03
C VAL A 88 18.02 -18.35 -14.34
N PRO A 89 18.02 -17.22 -15.07
CA PRO A 89 18.07 -15.89 -14.48
C PRO A 89 16.89 -15.66 -13.53
N ARG A 90 17.16 -15.05 -12.38
CA ARG A 90 16.16 -14.65 -11.36
C ARG A 90 15.68 -13.23 -11.56
#